data_AF-A0A4R6T1A6-F1
#
_entry.id   AF-A0A4R6T1A6-F1
#
_cell.length_a   1.000
_cell.length_b   1.000
_cell.length_c   1.000
_cell.angle_alpha   90.00
_cell.angle_beta   90.00
_cell.angle_gamma   90.00
#
_symmetry.space_group_name_H-M   'P 1'
#
loop_
_entity.id
_entity.type
_entity.pdbx_description
1 polymer ?
#
loop_
_entity_poly.entity_id
_entity_poly.type
_entity_poly.pdbx_seq_one_letter_code
_entity_poly.pdbx_strand_id
1 'polypeptide(L)'
;MNQKPQKPMKPKPIFYACCFPELQKIAKERGYNLLLHGSMDRDMDLVAVPWSDTPSTHYDLISSIDEYVRGIKYTEDSFESGYMFSVLPGGRSSYVVNINRGGPYNDYLDQQYYLDISITPFK
;
A
#
# COMPACT_ATOMS: atom_id res chain seq x y z
N MET A 1 39.74 -17.31 -10.01
CA MET A 1 39.04 -17.12 -8.72
C MET A 1 37.55 -17.04 -9.03
N ASN A 2 36.72 -18.00 -8.56
CA ASN A 2 35.27 -17.89 -8.70
C ASN A 2 34.78 -16.76 -7.78
N GLN A 3 34.33 -15.65 -8.35
CA GLN A 3 33.63 -14.63 -7.57
C GLN A 3 32.34 -15.25 -7.04
N LYS A 4 32.16 -15.28 -5.71
CA LYS A 4 30.87 -15.61 -5.13
C LYS A 4 29.85 -14.60 -5.66
N PRO A 5 28.66 -15.02 -6.13
CA PRO A 5 27.64 -14.08 -6.56
C PRO A 5 27.33 -13.13 -5.40
N GLN A 6 27.45 -11.82 -5.65
CA GLN A 6 27.14 -10.80 -4.66
C GLN A 6 25.64 -10.85 -4.37
N LYS A 7 25.26 -11.04 -3.10
CA LYS A 7 23.85 -11.03 -2.71
C LYS A 7 23.26 -9.66 -3.06
N PRO A 8 22.16 -9.60 -3.84
CA PRO A 8 21.56 -8.32 -4.21
C PRO A 8 21.07 -7.59 -2.94
N MET A 9 21.23 -6.27 -2.94
CA MET A 9 20.63 -5.41 -1.92
C MET A 9 19.10 -5.56 -1.99
N LYS A 10 18.44 -5.64 -0.83
CA LYS A 10 16.98 -5.69 -0.72
C LYS A 10 16.47 -4.33 -0.22
N PRO A 11 16.30 -3.32 -1.09
CA PRO A 11 15.89 -1.98 -0.68
C PRO A 11 14.41 -1.90 -0.24
N LYS A 12 13.55 -2.81 -0.75
CA LYS A 12 12.10 -2.79 -0.51
C LYS A 12 11.71 -2.81 0.98
N PRO A 13 12.18 -3.75 1.82
CA PRO A 13 11.81 -3.74 3.23
C PRO A 13 12.25 -2.47 3.97
N ILE A 14 13.38 -1.88 3.58
CA ILE A 14 13.88 -0.64 4.19
C ILE A 14 12.94 0.51 3.83
N PHE A 15 12.61 0.65 2.55
CA PHE A 15 11.66 1.67 2.09
C PHE A 15 10.30 1.54 2.80
N TYR A 16 9.72 0.33 2.82
CA TYR A 16 8.43 0.09 3.48
C TYR A 16 8.47 0.36 4.99
N ALA A 17 9.55 -0.03 5.67
CA ALA A 17 9.74 0.26 7.09
C ALA A 17 9.81 1.77 7.37
N CYS A 18 10.43 2.55 6.49
CA CYS A 18 10.48 4.01 6.61
C CYS A 18 9.11 4.67 6.40
N CYS A 19 8.27 4.15 5.50
CA CYS A 19 6.92 4.68 5.26
C CYS A 19 5.93 4.33 6.39
N PHE A 20 6.09 3.15 7.02
CA PHE A 20 5.08 2.59 7.91
C PHE A 20 4.60 3.53 9.04
N PRO A 21 5.46 4.27 9.76
CA PRO A 21 5.00 5.12 10.86
C PRO A 21 4.00 6.21 10.43
N GLU A 22 4.25 6.85 9.28
CA GLU A 22 3.32 7.86 8.76
C GLU A 22 2.04 7.22 8.21
N LEU A 23 2.13 6.04 7.58
CA LEU A 23 0.94 5.29 7.17
C LEU A 23 0.04 4.93 8.36
N GLN A 24 0.63 4.52 9.48
CA GLN A 24 -0.12 4.24 10.71
C GLN A 24 -0.77 5.51 11.29
N LYS A 25 -0.07 6.65 11.25
CA LYS A 25 -0.62 7.94 11.67
C LYS A 25 -1.81 8.35 10.81
N ILE A 26 -1.69 8.28 9.48
CA ILE A 26 -2.78 8.55 8.54
C ILE A 26 -3.97 7.65 8.84
N ALA A 27 -3.76 6.34 8.98
CA ALA A 27 -4.85 5.40 9.27
C ALA A 27 -5.55 5.73 10.58
N LYS A 28 -4.79 6.05 11.64
CA LYS A 28 -5.33 6.46 12.94
C LYS A 28 -6.20 7.70 12.85
N GLU A 29 -5.75 8.73 12.13
CA GLU A 29 -6.51 9.96 11.87
C GLU A 29 -7.82 9.70 11.10
N ARG A 30 -7.85 8.62 10.31
CA ARG A 30 -9.01 8.15 9.56
C ARG A 30 -9.91 7.17 10.34
N GLY A 31 -9.57 6.84 11.58
CA GLY A 31 -10.36 5.95 12.43
C GLY A 31 -10.07 4.46 12.25
N TYR A 32 -8.90 4.11 11.71
CA TYR A 32 -8.44 2.75 11.47
C TYR A 32 -7.19 2.42 12.29
N ASN A 33 -7.11 1.18 12.76
CA ASN A 33 -5.86 0.59 13.20
C ASN A 33 -5.19 -0.10 12.00
N LEU A 34 -3.92 0.22 11.73
CA LEU A 34 -3.19 -0.30 10.56
C LEU A 34 -2.10 -1.29 10.99
N LEU A 35 -2.23 -2.51 10.50
CA LEU A 35 -1.33 -3.61 10.79
C LEU A 35 -0.47 -3.91 9.57
N LEU A 36 0.82 -4.15 9.80
CA LEU A 36 1.70 -4.76 8.82
C LEU A 36 1.45 -6.27 8.81
N HIS A 37 1.24 -6.82 7.63
CA HIS A 37 1.18 -8.26 7.39
C HIS A 37 2.28 -8.64 6.37
N GLY A 38 2.59 -9.93 6.27
CA GLY A 38 3.53 -10.41 5.25
C GLY A 38 5.01 -10.11 5.52
N SER A 39 5.82 -10.23 4.47
CA SER A 39 7.28 -10.28 4.56
C SER A 39 8.02 -9.02 4.10
N MET A 40 7.33 -8.07 3.47
CA MET A 40 7.91 -6.87 2.84
C MET A 40 8.90 -7.12 1.69
N ASP A 41 9.11 -8.37 1.26
CA ASP A 41 10.13 -8.71 0.26
C ASP A 41 9.71 -8.30 -1.16
N ARG A 42 8.42 -8.45 -1.47
CA ARG A 42 7.85 -8.11 -2.78
C ARG A 42 7.06 -6.79 -2.71
N ASP A 43 6.23 -6.67 -1.68
CA ASP A 43 5.17 -5.71 -1.44
C ASP A 43 4.98 -5.47 0.05
N MET A 44 4.23 -4.43 0.39
CA MET A 44 3.83 -4.16 1.77
C MET A 44 2.35 -4.52 1.94
N ASP A 45 2.08 -5.69 2.52
CA ASP A 45 0.73 -6.09 2.87
C ASP A 45 0.27 -5.36 4.14
N LEU A 46 -0.86 -4.68 4.06
CA LEU A 46 -1.44 -3.90 5.14
C LEU A 46 -2.87 -4.37 5.41
N VAL A 47 -3.25 -4.39 6.69
CA VAL A 47 -4.63 -4.62 7.11
C VAL A 47 -5.10 -3.42 7.90
N ALA A 48 -6.11 -2.72 7.39
CA ALA A 48 -6.80 -1.65 8.08
C ALA A 48 -8.07 -2.20 8.74
N VAL A 49 -8.17 -2.01 10.05
CA VAL A 49 -9.32 -2.43 10.85
C VAL A 49 -9.99 -1.18 11.40
N PRO A 50 -11.29 -0.94 11.13
CA PRO A 50 -12.03 0.15 11.76
C PRO A 50 -11.93 0.06 13.29
N TRP A 51 -11.51 1.15 13.94
CA TRP A 51 -11.38 1.28 15.40
C TRP A 51 -12.28 2.38 15.97
N SER A 52 -12.71 3.32 15.12
CA SER A 52 -13.67 4.37 15.47
C SER A 52 -15.12 3.92 15.23
N ASP A 53 -16.08 4.50 15.95
CA ASP A 53 -17.52 4.36 15.68
C ASP A 53 -17.95 5.08 14.38
N THR A 54 -17.13 6.03 13.92
CA THR A 54 -17.35 6.78 12.69
C THR A 54 -16.03 6.83 11.89
N PRO A 55 -15.55 5.70 11.36
CA PRO A 55 -14.36 5.69 10.52
C PRO A 55 -14.64 6.47 9.23
N SER A 56 -13.60 7.08 8.64
CA SER A 56 -13.76 7.71 7.33
C SER A 56 -14.05 6.65 6.27
N THR A 57 -14.44 7.09 5.07
CA THR A 57 -14.66 6.17 3.96
C THR A 57 -13.36 5.44 3.56
N HIS A 58 -13.48 4.31 2.86
CA HIS A 58 -12.32 3.65 2.25
C HIS A 58 -11.59 4.59 1.29
N TYR A 59 -12.35 5.42 0.54
CA TYR A 59 -11.80 6.43 -0.35
C TYR A 59 -10.87 7.39 0.41
N ASP A 60 -11.33 7.96 1.53
CA ASP A 60 -10.53 8.91 2.31
C ASP A 60 -9.24 8.28 2.85
N LEU A 61 -9.32 7.03 3.31
CA LEU A 61 -8.16 6.29 3.82
C LEU A 61 -7.14 6.03 2.71
N ILE A 62 -7.58 5.41 1.61
CA ILE A 62 -6.71 5.02 0.50
C ILE A 62 -6.13 6.26 -0.20
N SER A 63 -6.94 7.30 -0.42
CA SER A 63 -6.52 8.57 -1.01
C SER A 63 -5.45 9.27 -0.16
N SER A 64 -5.59 9.27 1.17
CA SER A 64 -4.58 9.87 2.06
C SER A 64 -3.26 9.08 2.07
N ILE A 65 -3.34 7.75 2.03
CA ILE A 65 -2.16 6.88 1.93
C ILE A 65 -1.44 7.11 0.59
N ASP A 66 -2.20 7.17 -0.50
CA ASP A 66 -1.67 7.36 -1.85
C ASP A 66 -1.00 8.73 -2.03
N GLU A 67 -1.64 9.78 -1.51
CA GLU A 67 -1.11 11.14 -1.47
C GLU A 67 0.23 11.19 -0.72
N TYR A 68 0.38 10.43 0.38
CA TYR A 68 1.65 10.37 1.10
C TYR A 68 2.76 9.65 0.31
N VAL A 69 2.47 8.49 -0.30
CA VAL A 69 3.51 7.68 -0.95
C VAL A 69 3.82 8.08 -2.39
N ARG A 70 2.92 8.79 -3.09
CA ARG A 70 3.11 9.24 -4.48
C ARG A 70 2.91 10.72 -4.72
N GLY A 71 2.28 11.45 -3.80
CA GLY A 71 1.84 12.83 -4.06
C GLY A 71 0.69 12.95 -5.06
N ILE A 72 -0.06 11.86 -5.29
CA ILE A 72 -1.18 11.81 -6.24
C ILE A 72 -2.50 11.70 -5.47
N LYS A 73 -3.54 12.34 -5.99
CA LYS A 73 -4.90 12.25 -5.46
C LYS A 73 -5.88 11.98 -6.60
N TYR A 74 -6.51 10.81 -6.60
CA TYR A 74 -7.65 10.54 -7.47
C TYR A 74 -8.89 11.29 -6.95
N THR A 75 -9.77 11.65 -7.87
CA THR A 75 -11.13 12.11 -7.52
C THR A 75 -12.00 10.91 -7.13
N GLU A 76 -13.11 11.13 -6.44
CA GLU A 76 -14.08 10.07 -6.14
C GLU A 76 -14.56 9.38 -7.43
N ASP A 77 -14.82 10.13 -8.49
CA ASP A 77 -15.23 9.62 -9.81
C ASP A 77 -14.20 8.68 -10.46
N SER A 78 -12.92 8.82 -10.08
CA SER A 78 -11.82 7.98 -10.59
C SER A 78 -11.32 6.95 -9.59
N PHE A 79 -11.96 6.82 -8.42
CA PHE A 79 -11.49 5.93 -7.36
C PHE A 79 -11.45 4.46 -7.78
N GLU A 80 -12.56 3.96 -8.34
CA GLU A 80 -12.68 2.54 -8.74
C GLU A 80 -11.75 2.17 -9.90
N SER A 81 -11.38 3.14 -10.75
CA SER A 81 -10.46 2.93 -11.87
C SER A 81 -9.00 3.23 -11.52
N GLY A 82 -8.75 4.07 -10.51
CA GLY A 82 -7.42 4.48 -10.06
C GLY A 82 -6.71 3.42 -9.21
N TYR A 83 -7.48 2.57 -8.52
CA TYR A 83 -6.94 1.50 -7.69
C TYR A 83 -7.40 0.13 -8.18
N MET A 84 -6.51 -0.87 -8.09
CA MET A 84 -6.93 -2.25 -8.34
C MET A 84 -7.73 -2.74 -7.14
N PHE A 85 -9.06 -2.76 -7.29
CA PHE A 85 -10.00 -3.17 -6.25
C PHE A 85 -10.38 -4.65 -6.36
N SER A 86 -10.49 -5.33 -5.23
CA SER A 86 -11.10 -6.65 -5.14
C SER A 86 -11.77 -6.88 -3.78
N VAL A 87 -12.70 -7.83 -3.71
CA VAL A 87 -13.29 -8.27 -2.44
C VAL A 87 -12.70 -9.64 -2.08
N LEU A 88 -12.03 -9.69 -0.92
CA LEU A 88 -11.39 -10.88 -0.37
C LEU A 88 -12.34 -11.66 0.55
N PRO A 89 -12.01 -12.91 0.93
CA PRO A 89 -12.78 -13.68 1.91
C PRO A 89 -13.03 -12.90 3.21
N GLY A 90 -14.23 -13.07 3.76
CA GLY A 90 -14.69 -12.34 4.94
C GLY A 90 -15.16 -10.91 4.62
N GLY A 91 -15.43 -10.59 3.35
CA GLY A 91 -15.95 -9.28 2.92
C GLY A 91 -14.91 -8.16 2.94
N ARG A 92 -13.62 -8.48 3.06
CA ARG A 92 -12.57 -7.46 3.14
C ARG A 92 -12.35 -6.82 1.78
N SER A 93 -12.33 -5.50 1.73
CA SER A 93 -12.01 -4.74 0.52
C SER A 93 -10.50 -4.64 0.36
N SER A 94 -9.93 -5.07 -0.76
CA SER A 94 -8.50 -4.93 -1.08
C SER A 94 -8.29 -3.87 -2.15
N TYR A 95 -7.26 -3.05 -1.95
CA TYR A 95 -6.82 -1.97 -2.83
C TYR A 95 -5.32 -2.05 -3.03
N VAL A 96 -4.86 -1.91 -4.27
CA VAL A 96 -3.42 -1.81 -4.58
C VAL A 96 -3.03 -0.37 -4.91
N VAL A 97 -2.08 0.17 -4.15
CA VAL A 97 -1.47 1.48 -4.40
C VAL A 97 -0.12 1.28 -5.10
N ASN A 98 -0.03 1.68 -6.37
CA ASN A 98 1.15 1.48 -7.22
C ASN A 98 2.12 2.66 -7.11
N ILE A 99 3.15 2.53 -6.28
CA ILE A 99 4.19 3.56 -6.06
C ILE A 99 5.12 3.66 -7.28
N ASN A 100 5.62 2.51 -7.72
CA ASN A 100 6.36 2.37 -8.96
C ASN A 100 5.96 1.03 -9.58
N ARG A 101 5.27 1.05 -10.72
CA ARG A 101 4.88 -0.20 -11.41
C ARG A 101 5.86 -0.42 -12.55
N GLY A 102 6.68 -1.46 -12.40
CA GLY A 102 7.66 -1.86 -13.40
C GLY A 102 7.10 -1.94 -14.82
N GLY A 103 7.84 -1.31 -15.72
CA GLY A 103 7.68 -1.25 -17.17
C GLY A 103 8.95 -0.62 -17.76
N PRO A 104 9.19 -0.69 -19.08
CA PRO A 104 10.33 -0.03 -19.68
C PRO A 104 10.17 1.49 -19.60
N TYR A 105 11.04 2.16 -18.85
CA TYR A 105 11.23 3.61 -18.92
C TYR A 105 12.67 3.88 -19.34
N ASN A 106 12.86 4.44 -20.54
CA ASN A 106 14.19 4.67 -21.13
C ASN A 106 15.09 3.41 -21.17
N ASP A 107 14.54 2.27 -21.60
CA ASP A 107 15.23 0.96 -21.71
C ASP A 107 15.65 0.30 -20.38
N TYR A 108 15.26 0.84 -19.23
CA TYR A 108 15.44 0.20 -17.92
C TYR A 108 14.16 -0.49 -17.45
N LEU A 109 14.29 -1.69 -16.88
CA LEU A 109 13.20 -2.38 -16.20
C LEU A 109 13.04 -1.80 -14.79
N ASP A 110 12.01 -0.99 -14.59
CA ASP A 110 11.72 -0.44 -13.27
C ASP A 110 11.32 -1.54 -12.27
N GLN A 111 11.84 -1.42 -11.05
CA GLN A 111 11.44 -2.30 -9.96
C GLN A 111 10.00 -1.98 -9.53
N GLN A 112 9.21 -3.03 -9.29
CA GLN A 112 7.83 -2.88 -8.81
C GLN A 112 7.80 -2.59 -7.30
N TYR A 113 7.26 -1.45 -6.90
CA TYR A 113 6.93 -1.06 -5.52
C TYR A 113 5.44 -0.76 -5.44
N TYR A 114 4.74 -1.48 -4.57
CA TYR A 114 3.32 -1.25 -4.30
C TYR A 114 2.97 -1.60 -2.85
N LEU A 115 1.81 -1.09 -2.42
CA LEU A 115 1.14 -1.47 -1.18
C LEU A 115 -0.09 -2.31 -1.55
N ASP A 116 -0.31 -3.41 -0.84
CA ASP A 116 -1.58 -4.15 -0.88
C ASP A 116 -2.30 -3.89 0.43
N ILE A 117 -3.43 -3.18 0.37
CA ILE A 117 -4.15 -2.70 1.54
C ILE A 117 -5.50 -3.37 1.58
N SER A 118 -5.72 -4.21 2.59
CA SER A 118 -7.04 -4.80 2.86
C SER A 118 -7.72 -4.09 4.02
N ILE A 119 -9.02 -3.81 3.87
CA ILE A 119 -9.86 -3.15 4.87
C ILE A 119 -10.92 -4.14 5.31
N THR A 120 -11.04 -4.38 6.62
CA THR A 120 -12.10 -5.25 7.15
C THR A 120 -13.46 -4.58 7.12
N PRO A 121 -14.57 -5.32 6.92
CA PRO A 121 -15.91 -4.74 6.97
C PRO A 121 -16.13 -3.93 8.24
N PHE A 122 -16.75 -2.76 8.08
CA PHE A 122 -17.37 -2.05 9.19
C PHE A 122 -18.76 -2.65 9.44
N LYS A 123 -19.17 -2.74 10.71
CA LYS A 123 -20.43 -3.38 11.12
C LYS A 123 -21.66 -2.76 10.46
#